data_AF-A0A965Y3Q4-F1
#
_entry.id   AF-A0A965Y3Q4-F1
#
_cell.length_a   1.000
_cell.length_b   1.000
_cell.length_c   1.000
_cell.angle_alpha   90.00
_cell.angle_beta   90.00
_cell.angle_gamma   90.00
#
_symmetry.space_group_name_H-M   'P 1'
#
loop_
_entity.id
_entity.type
_entity.pdbx_description
1 polymer ?
#
loop_
_entity_poly.entity_id
_entity_poly.type
_entity_poly.pdbx_seq_one_letter_code
_entity_poly.pdbx_strand_id
1 'polypeptide(L)'
;STGTGAGLSLFNKTRKVVSFIGDSTLFHAGLPGIVNAVFNNHNLTLIVMENGTTAMTGHQDHPGAGRNANGPSEAIPIRGVLEGLGVKSIREVDAYSQAKLIELVKEANAEEGFSVVIARHPCMLKYTREQQRSTDYVRKSVEVDQEKCDRLHVCVESFGCPSFQRDEDGTVTVSPELCIGDGSCIQTCPVKAIGLRKESRGGEQA
;
A
#
# COMPACT_ATOMS: atom_id res chain seq x y z
N SER A 1 15.36 1.92 -0.21
CA SER A 1 16.39 1.15 -0.96
C SER A 1 17.06 0.18 -0.01
N THR A 2 17.05 -1.12 -0.33
CA THR A 2 17.66 -2.18 0.50
C THR A 2 19.16 -1.98 0.68
N GLY A 3 19.87 -1.45 -0.33
CA GLY A 3 21.31 -1.18 -0.23
C GLY A 3 21.65 -0.11 0.82
N THR A 4 20.91 1.00 0.85
CA THR A 4 21.06 2.02 1.90
C THR A 4 20.70 1.46 3.27
N GLY A 5 19.62 0.66 3.35
CA GLY A 5 19.22 -0.01 4.59
C GLY A 5 20.30 -0.96 5.12
N ALA A 6 20.93 -1.74 4.24
CA ALA A 6 22.06 -2.59 4.58
C ALA A 6 23.22 -1.77 5.17
N GLY A 7 23.60 -0.66 4.54
CA GLY A 7 24.61 0.27 5.06
C GLY A 7 24.26 0.81 6.46
N LEU A 8 23.01 1.24 6.66
CA LEU A 8 22.52 1.74 7.96
C LEU A 8 22.44 0.67 9.06
N SER A 9 22.38 -0.61 8.70
CA SER A 9 22.39 -1.71 9.67
C SER A 9 23.80 -2.00 10.20
N LEU A 10 24.85 -1.58 9.49
CA LEU A 10 26.23 -1.81 9.92
C LEU A 10 26.51 -1.05 11.22
N PHE A 11 26.99 -1.78 12.23
CA PHE A 11 27.31 -1.25 13.56
C PHE A 11 26.14 -0.56 14.29
N ASN A 12 24.91 -0.71 13.81
CA ASN A 12 23.72 -0.14 14.42
C ASN A 12 23.12 -1.12 15.43
N LYS A 13 23.31 -0.84 16.72
CA LYS A 13 22.81 -1.65 17.84
C LYS A 13 21.62 -1.04 18.56
N THR A 14 21.20 0.17 18.21
CA THR A 14 20.22 0.95 18.99
C THR A 14 18.90 1.15 18.26
N ARG A 15 18.88 1.05 16.93
CA ARG A 15 17.68 1.29 16.12
C ARG A 15 17.51 0.21 15.07
N LYS A 16 16.28 -0.24 14.89
CA LYS A 16 15.91 -1.12 13.77
C LYS A 16 15.89 -0.34 12.46
N VAL A 17 16.32 -0.97 11.38
CA VAL A 17 16.32 -0.38 10.05
C VAL A 17 15.16 -0.97 9.25
N VAL A 18 14.29 -0.10 8.76
CA VAL A 18 13.17 -0.48 7.89
C VAL A 18 13.33 0.20 6.54
N SER A 19 13.16 -0.55 5.46
CA SER A 19 13.21 -0.05 4.08
C SER A 19 11.92 -0.35 3.36
N PHE A 20 11.49 0.55 2.49
CA PHE A 20 10.35 0.35 1.60
C PHE A 20 10.83 0.27 0.14
N ILE A 21 10.16 -0.56 -0.65
CA ILE A 21 10.37 -0.68 -2.09
C ILE A 21 9.06 -1.07 -2.79
N GLY A 22 8.80 -0.52 -3.98
CA GLY A 22 7.72 -0.99 -4.85
C GLY A 22 8.15 -2.20 -5.68
N ASP A 23 7.20 -3.01 -6.11
CA ASP A 23 7.42 -4.16 -7.02
C ASP A 23 8.22 -3.81 -8.29
N SER A 24 7.88 -2.74 -8.99
CA SER A 24 8.59 -2.31 -10.21
C SER A 24 10.05 -1.96 -9.92
N THR A 25 10.31 -1.26 -8.81
CA THR A 25 11.67 -0.89 -8.39
C THR A 25 12.44 -2.12 -7.91
N LEU A 26 11.77 -3.09 -7.28
CA LEU A 26 12.37 -4.35 -6.89
C LEU A 26 12.96 -5.06 -8.11
N PHE A 27 12.18 -5.23 -9.18
CA PHE A 27 12.65 -5.86 -10.42
C PHE A 27 13.67 -5.01 -11.18
N HIS A 28 13.50 -3.69 -11.20
CA HIS A 28 14.38 -2.80 -11.97
C HIS A 28 15.78 -2.64 -11.35
N ALA A 29 15.87 -2.49 -10.02
CA ALA A 29 17.14 -2.18 -9.36
C ALA A 29 17.26 -2.69 -7.91
N GLY A 30 16.23 -3.31 -7.35
CA GLY A 30 16.21 -3.73 -5.94
C GLY A 30 16.94 -5.05 -5.68
N LEU A 31 16.96 -5.98 -6.64
CA LEU A 31 17.51 -7.32 -6.46
C LEU A 31 18.98 -7.34 -5.97
N PRO A 32 19.92 -6.55 -6.52
CA PRO A 32 21.30 -6.55 -6.05
C PRO A 32 21.43 -6.18 -4.56
N GLY A 33 20.62 -5.23 -4.09
CA GLY A 33 20.61 -4.84 -2.68
C GLY A 33 20.07 -5.94 -1.75
N ILE A 34 19.10 -6.72 -2.24
CA ILE A 34 18.55 -7.87 -1.51
C ILE A 34 19.59 -9.00 -1.42
N VAL A 35 20.28 -9.30 -2.52
CA VAL A 35 21.39 -10.27 -2.52
C VAL A 35 22.45 -9.89 -1.49
N ASN A 36 22.85 -8.62 -1.47
CA ASN A 36 23.81 -8.13 -0.48
C ASN A 36 23.29 -8.25 0.96
N ALA A 37 22.01 -7.94 1.19
CA ALA A 37 21.36 -8.07 2.49
C ALA A 37 21.39 -9.51 3.02
N VAL A 38 21.06 -10.48 2.15
CA VAL A 38 21.07 -11.91 2.47
C VAL A 38 22.50 -12.40 2.70
N PHE A 39 23.41 -12.13 1.77
CA PHE A 39 24.80 -12.63 1.83
C PHE A 39 25.53 -12.21 3.11
N ASN A 40 25.37 -10.96 3.53
CA ASN A 40 26.04 -10.42 4.71
C ASN A 40 25.18 -10.52 5.99
N ASN A 41 24.02 -11.16 5.94
CA ASN A 41 23.07 -11.30 7.06
C ASN A 41 22.75 -9.96 7.75
N HIS A 42 22.41 -8.94 6.96
CA HIS A 42 22.09 -7.62 7.49
C HIS A 42 20.81 -7.65 8.34
N ASN A 43 20.82 -6.94 9.47
CA ASN A 43 19.67 -6.82 10.36
C ASN A 43 18.74 -5.67 9.92
N LEU A 44 17.85 -5.95 8.96
CA LEU A 44 16.85 -4.99 8.48
C LEU A 44 15.54 -5.66 8.05
N THR A 45 14.46 -4.89 8.12
CA THR A 45 13.16 -5.29 7.57
C THR A 45 12.92 -4.57 6.24
N LEU A 46 12.63 -5.31 5.18
CA LEU A 46 12.21 -4.79 3.90
C LEU A 46 10.69 -4.94 3.73
N ILE A 47 10.01 -3.84 3.47
CA ILE A 47 8.58 -3.81 3.13
C ILE A 47 8.47 -3.64 1.62
N VAL A 48 7.95 -4.68 0.95
CA VAL A 48 7.67 -4.67 -0.48
C VAL A 48 6.21 -4.29 -0.69
N MET A 49 5.96 -3.18 -1.37
CA MET A 49 4.64 -2.72 -1.77
C MET A 49 4.33 -3.30 -3.15
N GLU A 50 3.60 -4.40 -3.18
CA GLU A 50 3.24 -5.12 -4.42
C GLU A 50 1.86 -4.68 -4.89
N ASN A 51 1.82 -3.79 -5.88
CA ASN A 51 0.57 -3.20 -6.37
C ASN A 51 0.25 -3.52 -7.84
N GLY A 52 1.11 -4.30 -8.49
CA GLY A 52 0.93 -4.80 -9.85
C GLY A 52 1.14 -3.75 -10.95
N THR A 53 1.77 -2.61 -10.65
CA THR A 53 2.01 -1.56 -11.66
C THR A 53 3.05 -0.52 -11.25
N THR A 54 3.64 0.20 -12.20
CA THR A 54 4.52 1.33 -11.88
C THR A 54 3.69 2.61 -11.64
N ALA A 55 3.11 2.72 -10.44
CA ALA A 55 2.11 3.75 -10.11
C ALA A 55 2.58 5.20 -10.39
N MET A 56 3.79 5.57 -9.96
CA MET A 56 4.26 6.96 -10.04
C MET A 56 4.63 7.43 -11.46
N THR A 57 4.94 6.52 -12.40
CA THR A 57 5.38 6.87 -13.76
C THR A 57 4.34 6.55 -14.83
N GLY A 58 3.06 6.57 -14.44
CA GLY A 58 1.95 6.43 -15.36
C GLY A 58 1.51 4.99 -15.63
N HIS A 59 1.66 4.10 -14.64
CA HIS A 59 1.17 2.73 -14.67
C HIS A 59 1.80 1.83 -15.73
N GLN A 60 3.11 2.02 -15.96
CA GLN A 60 3.88 1.17 -16.88
C GLN A 60 3.88 -0.28 -16.39
N ASP A 61 3.88 -1.20 -17.35
CA ASP A 61 4.02 -2.63 -17.09
C ASP A 61 5.43 -2.93 -16.57
N HIS A 62 5.55 -4.01 -15.81
CA HIS A 62 6.80 -4.52 -15.23
C HIS A 62 6.68 -6.04 -15.01
N PRO A 63 7.76 -6.76 -14.68
CA PRO A 63 7.72 -8.22 -14.59
C PRO A 63 6.71 -8.82 -13.60
N GLY A 64 6.28 -8.06 -12.58
CA GLY A 64 5.25 -8.48 -11.63
C GLY A 64 3.82 -8.11 -12.03
N ALA A 65 3.60 -7.43 -13.16
CA ALA A 65 2.28 -6.92 -13.54
C ALA A 65 1.38 -7.95 -14.27
N GLY A 66 1.93 -9.09 -14.71
CA GLY A 66 1.19 -10.11 -15.48
C GLY A 66 0.79 -9.66 -16.89
N ARG A 67 1.52 -8.67 -17.42
CA ARG A 67 1.30 -8.12 -18.77
C ARG A 67 2.58 -7.47 -19.27
N ASN A 68 2.77 -7.44 -20.58
CA ASN A 68 3.83 -6.70 -21.25
C ASN A 68 3.29 -6.00 -22.53
N ALA A 69 4.19 -5.41 -23.32
CA ALA A 69 3.83 -4.68 -24.54
C ALA A 69 3.04 -5.50 -25.58
N ASN A 70 3.15 -6.84 -25.54
CA ASN A 70 2.44 -7.75 -26.45
C ASN A 70 1.09 -8.24 -25.89
N GLY A 71 0.71 -7.83 -24.68
CA GLY A 71 -0.52 -8.26 -24.03
C GLY A 71 -0.28 -9.06 -22.74
N PRO A 72 -1.26 -9.89 -22.31
CA PRO A 72 -1.16 -10.67 -21.08
C PRO A 72 0.09 -11.55 -21.06
N SER A 73 0.73 -11.64 -19.90
CA SER A 73 1.92 -12.48 -19.70
C SER A 73 1.90 -13.10 -18.31
N GLU A 74 2.74 -14.09 -18.07
CA GLU A 74 2.92 -14.61 -16.72
C GLU A 74 3.64 -13.57 -15.85
N ALA A 75 3.13 -13.32 -14.65
CA ALA A 75 3.78 -12.46 -13.67
C ALA A 75 4.86 -13.25 -12.94
N ILE A 76 6.04 -12.66 -12.76
CA ILE A 76 7.07 -13.25 -11.91
C ILE A 76 6.67 -13.03 -10.44
N PRO A 77 6.43 -14.10 -9.65
CA PRO A 77 6.00 -13.94 -8.27
C PRO A 77 7.16 -13.46 -7.40
N ILE A 78 7.00 -12.30 -6.74
CA ILE A 78 8.05 -11.71 -5.88
C ILE A 78 8.47 -12.68 -4.78
N ARG A 79 7.52 -13.38 -4.14
CA ARG A 79 7.82 -14.39 -3.13
C ARG A 79 8.82 -15.44 -3.64
N GLY A 80 8.55 -16.02 -4.82
CA GLY A 80 9.43 -17.03 -5.41
C GLY A 80 10.82 -16.48 -5.75
N VAL A 81 10.91 -15.24 -6.20
CA VAL A 81 12.20 -14.55 -6.42
C VAL A 81 12.96 -14.42 -5.10
N LEU A 82 12.31 -13.93 -4.03
CA LEU A 82 12.95 -13.76 -2.73
C LEU A 82 13.42 -15.10 -2.13
N GLU A 83 12.59 -16.14 -2.23
CA GLU A 83 12.95 -17.50 -1.81
C GLU A 83 14.17 -18.01 -2.59
N GLY A 84 14.19 -17.81 -3.92
CA GLY A 84 15.32 -18.16 -4.79
C GLY A 84 16.61 -17.40 -4.48
N LEU A 85 16.51 -16.18 -3.93
CA LEU A 85 17.66 -15.40 -3.45
C LEU A 85 18.12 -15.80 -2.04
N GLY A 86 17.44 -16.75 -1.38
CA GLY A 86 17.80 -17.25 -0.05
C GLY A 86 17.21 -16.47 1.11
N VAL A 87 16.18 -15.63 0.89
CA VAL A 87 15.47 -14.96 1.97
C VAL A 87 14.66 -15.99 2.76
N LYS A 88 14.94 -16.08 4.07
CA LYS A 88 14.31 -17.10 4.95
C LYS A 88 13.05 -16.60 5.65
N SER A 89 13.01 -15.32 6.00
CA SER A 89 11.86 -14.70 6.68
C SER A 89 11.05 -13.88 5.67
N ILE A 90 9.94 -14.44 5.20
CA ILE A 90 9.05 -13.79 4.23
C ILE A 90 7.60 -13.92 4.73
N ARG A 91 6.99 -12.77 5.03
CA ARG A 91 5.58 -12.63 5.35
C ARG A 91 4.86 -11.99 4.18
N GLU A 92 3.61 -12.38 3.95
CA GLU A 92 2.78 -11.86 2.87
C GLU A 92 1.38 -11.59 3.39
N VAL A 93 0.82 -10.44 3.05
CA VAL A 93 -0.47 -9.99 3.57
C VAL A 93 -1.10 -8.99 2.61
N ASP A 94 -2.43 -8.99 2.57
CA ASP A 94 -3.16 -7.94 1.86
C ASP A 94 -2.95 -6.60 2.60
N ALA A 95 -2.55 -5.54 1.88
CA ALA A 95 -2.29 -4.24 2.50
C ALA A 95 -3.55 -3.63 3.16
N TYR A 96 -4.75 -4.05 2.75
CA TYR A 96 -6.01 -3.63 3.35
C TYR A 96 -6.37 -4.40 4.61
N SER A 97 -5.71 -5.53 4.90
CA SER A 97 -5.81 -6.21 6.19
C SER A 97 -4.93 -5.49 7.23
N GLN A 98 -5.25 -4.22 7.52
CA GLN A 98 -4.36 -3.28 8.23
C GLN A 98 -3.90 -3.80 9.59
N ALA A 99 -4.82 -4.39 10.38
CA ALA A 99 -4.48 -4.96 11.68
C ALA A 99 -3.43 -6.10 11.55
N LYS A 100 -3.62 -6.99 10.57
CA LYS A 100 -2.69 -8.09 10.33
C LYS A 100 -1.37 -7.60 9.74
N LEU A 101 -1.40 -6.59 8.88
CA LEU A 101 -0.19 -5.94 8.36
C LEU A 101 0.64 -5.34 9.50
N ILE A 102 0.01 -4.62 10.44
CA ILE A 102 0.70 -4.05 11.61
C ILE A 102 1.34 -5.16 12.45
N GLU A 103 0.63 -6.25 12.71
CA GLU A 103 1.15 -7.41 13.44
C GLU A 103 2.39 -8.00 12.76
N LEU A 104 2.29 -8.33 11.47
CA LEU A 104 3.37 -8.96 10.70
C LEU A 104 4.59 -8.04 10.54
N VAL A 105 4.39 -6.73 10.42
CA VAL A 105 5.49 -5.75 10.40
C VAL A 105 6.18 -5.68 11.77
N LYS A 106 5.44 -5.71 12.87
CA LYS A 106 6.03 -5.73 14.22
C LYS A 106 6.85 -6.98 14.46
N GLU A 107 6.34 -8.15 14.06
CA GLU A 107 7.08 -9.41 14.15
C GLU A 107 8.37 -9.38 13.32
N ALA A 108 8.27 -8.99 12.05
CA ALA A 108 9.44 -8.93 11.15
C ALA A 108 10.51 -7.94 11.62
N ASN A 109 10.10 -6.85 12.27
CA ASN A 109 11.01 -5.84 12.82
C ASN A 109 11.62 -6.27 14.16
N ALA A 110 10.94 -7.13 14.92
CA ALA A 110 11.45 -7.71 16.16
C ALA A 110 12.52 -8.78 15.89
N GLU A 111 12.36 -9.55 14.81
CA GLU A 111 13.34 -10.55 14.36
C GLU A 111 14.74 -9.97 14.15
N GLU A 112 15.75 -10.82 14.35
CA GLU A 112 17.14 -10.52 14.00
C GLU A 112 17.46 -11.04 12.60
N GLY A 113 18.19 -10.24 11.83
CA GLY A 113 18.60 -10.57 10.47
C GLY A 113 17.70 -9.93 9.42
N PHE A 114 17.69 -10.52 8.22
CA PHE A 114 16.96 -9.96 7.09
C PHE A 114 15.56 -10.55 6.98
N SER A 115 14.55 -9.70 7.17
CA SER A 115 13.13 -10.09 7.07
C SER A 115 12.41 -9.27 6.01
N VAL A 116 11.48 -9.91 5.30
CA VAL A 116 10.69 -9.26 4.24
C VAL A 116 9.19 -9.38 4.55
N VAL A 117 8.47 -8.27 4.40
CA VAL A 117 7.01 -8.22 4.41
C VAL A 117 6.52 -7.77 3.05
N ILE A 118 5.80 -8.63 2.35
CA ILE A 118 5.13 -8.33 1.09
C ILE A 118 3.72 -7.84 1.43
N ALA A 119 3.49 -6.54 1.28
CA ALA A 119 2.18 -5.93 1.40
C ALA A 119 1.56 -5.83 0.00
N ARG A 120 0.65 -6.75 -0.31
CA ARG A 120 0.01 -6.86 -1.63
C ARG A 120 -1.33 -6.16 -1.63
N HIS A 121 -1.55 -5.22 -2.55
CA HIS A 121 -2.89 -4.72 -2.85
C HIS A 121 -2.87 -3.99 -4.19
N PRO A 122 -3.84 -4.20 -5.10
CA PRO A 122 -3.84 -3.55 -6.41
C PRO A 122 -3.77 -2.02 -6.28
N CYS A 123 -3.08 -1.36 -7.21
CA CYS A 123 -3.05 0.10 -7.26
C CYS A 123 -4.46 0.65 -7.53
N MET A 124 -5.10 1.18 -6.49
CA MET A 124 -6.48 1.67 -6.59
C MET A 124 -6.64 2.85 -7.55
N LEU A 125 -5.59 3.65 -7.78
CA LEU A 125 -5.61 4.70 -8.81
C LEU A 125 -5.73 4.10 -10.23
N LYS A 126 -4.95 3.06 -10.53
CA LYS A 126 -5.05 2.32 -11.80
C LYS A 126 -6.42 1.67 -11.93
N TYR A 127 -6.83 0.95 -10.90
CA TYR A 127 -8.09 0.21 -10.87
C TYR A 127 -9.30 1.14 -11.08
N THR A 128 -9.35 2.29 -10.38
CA THR A 128 -10.40 3.29 -10.56
C THR A 128 -10.36 3.91 -11.96
N ARG A 129 -9.18 4.23 -12.49
CA ARG A 129 -9.03 4.77 -13.85
C ARG A 129 -9.47 3.78 -14.94
N GLU A 130 -9.24 2.50 -14.75
CA GLU A 130 -9.70 1.46 -15.67
C GLU A 130 -11.23 1.30 -15.62
N GLN A 131 -11.82 1.31 -14.41
CA GLN A 131 -13.26 1.27 -14.26
C GLN A 131 -13.96 2.50 -14.86
N GLN A 132 -13.36 3.69 -14.78
CA GLN A 132 -13.87 4.92 -15.40
C GLN A 132 -14.06 4.83 -16.93
N ARG A 133 -13.43 3.85 -17.59
CA ARG A 133 -13.61 3.61 -19.03
C ARG A 133 -14.89 2.83 -19.34
N SER A 134 -15.52 2.22 -18.34
CA SER A 134 -16.78 1.50 -18.48
C SER A 134 -17.97 2.46 -18.52
N THR A 135 -18.96 2.15 -19.36
CA THR A 135 -20.23 2.90 -19.43
C THR A 135 -21.05 2.82 -18.15
N ASP A 136 -20.83 1.78 -17.33
CA ASP A 136 -21.53 1.55 -16.07
C ASP A 136 -20.76 2.08 -14.84
N TYR A 137 -19.74 2.90 -15.05
CA TYR A 137 -18.95 3.43 -13.95
C TYR A 137 -19.78 4.33 -13.03
N VAL A 138 -19.81 3.99 -11.75
CA VAL A 138 -20.33 4.84 -10.69
C VAL A 138 -19.16 5.27 -9.82
N ARG A 139 -19.01 6.58 -9.63
CA ARG A 139 -17.97 7.12 -8.75
C ARG A 139 -18.25 6.62 -7.33
N LYS A 140 -17.24 6.00 -6.73
CA LYS A 140 -17.28 5.61 -5.32
C LYS A 140 -16.64 6.75 -4.54
N SER A 141 -17.27 7.11 -3.44
CA SER A 141 -16.70 8.01 -2.45
C SER A 141 -17.07 7.49 -1.06
N VAL A 142 -16.32 7.92 -0.05
CA VAL A 142 -16.70 7.69 1.34
C VAL A 142 -17.40 8.92 1.88
N GLU A 143 -18.25 8.72 2.87
CA GLU A 143 -18.90 9.78 3.63
C GLU A 143 -18.74 9.54 5.13
N VAL A 144 -18.81 10.62 5.90
CA VAL A 144 -18.79 10.58 7.36
C VAL A 144 -20.20 10.90 7.85
N ASP A 145 -20.81 9.94 8.54
CA ASP A 145 -22.07 10.08 9.24
C ASP A 145 -21.88 11.00 10.46
N GLN A 146 -22.34 12.25 10.33
CA GLN A 146 -22.15 13.28 11.36
C GLN A 146 -22.94 13.00 12.64
N GLU A 147 -24.00 12.19 12.58
CA GLU A 147 -24.79 11.81 13.77
C GLU A 147 -24.05 10.76 14.61
N LYS A 148 -23.25 9.90 13.97
CA LYS A 148 -22.43 8.87 14.65
C LYS A 148 -21.00 9.33 14.97
N CYS A 149 -20.57 10.45 14.41
CA CYS A 149 -19.18 10.88 14.52
C CYS A 149 -18.92 11.57 15.87
N ASP A 150 -18.20 10.86 16.75
CA ASP A 150 -17.74 11.40 18.04
C ASP A 150 -16.52 12.34 17.94
N ARG A 151 -16.13 12.75 16.72
CA ARG A 151 -15.00 13.68 16.47
C ARG A 151 -13.67 13.24 17.12
N LEU A 152 -13.42 11.92 17.15
CA LEU A 152 -12.16 11.34 17.66
C LEU A 152 -10.94 11.64 16.76
N HIS A 153 -11.17 12.13 15.54
CA HIS A 153 -10.15 12.52 14.55
C HIS A 153 -9.15 11.43 14.12
N VAL A 154 -9.36 10.16 14.47
CA VAL A 154 -8.52 9.02 14.04
C VAL A 154 -8.32 8.98 12.51
N CYS A 155 -9.35 9.31 11.74
CA CYS A 155 -9.30 9.36 10.27
C CYS A 155 -8.37 10.44 9.71
N VAL A 156 -8.19 11.55 10.43
CA VAL A 156 -7.34 12.69 10.04
C VAL A 156 -5.94 12.57 10.65
N GLU A 157 -5.84 12.16 11.92
CA GLU A 157 -4.58 12.19 12.67
C GLU A 157 -3.77 10.91 12.55
N SER A 158 -4.43 9.74 12.65
CA SER A 158 -3.75 8.45 12.64
C SER A 158 -3.74 7.81 11.27
N PHE A 159 -4.89 7.78 10.58
CA PHE A 159 -4.97 7.27 9.22
C PHE A 159 -4.46 8.29 8.20
N GLY A 160 -4.82 9.57 8.35
CA GLY A 160 -4.24 10.67 7.58
C GLY A 160 -4.58 10.67 6.10
N CYS A 161 -5.80 10.28 5.72
CA CYS A 161 -6.20 10.38 4.31
C CYS A 161 -6.29 11.85 3.89
N PRO A 162 -5.65 12.27 2.78
CA PRO A 162 -5.70 13.66 2.32
C PRO A 162 -7.10 14.07 1.84
N SER A 163 -8.03 13.13 1.67
CA SER A 163 -9.42 13.45 1.31
C SER A 163 -10.25 13.95 2.49
N PHE A 164 -9.84 13.72 3.74
CA PHE A 164 -10.55 14.25 4.89
C PHE A 164 -10.16 15.71 5.15
N GLN A 165 -11.17 16.55 5.36
CA GLN A 165 -11.02 17.95 5.74
C GLN A 165 -11.64 18.12 7.13
N ARG A 166 -10.91 18.78 8.02
CA ARG A 166 -11.40 19.15 9.35
C ARG A 166 -11.86 20.60 9.29
N ASP A 167 -13.15 20.81 9.51
CA ASP A 167 -13.76 22.13 9.55
C ASP A 167 -13.47 22.83 10.89
N GLU A 168 -13.69 24.14 10.95
CA GLU A 168 -13.40 24.97 12.14
C GLU A 168 -14.18 24.51 13.39
N ASP A 169 -15.39 23.97 13.19
CA ASP A 169 -16.24 23.45 14.24
C ASP A 169 -15.83 22.03 14.71
N GLY A 170 -14.79 21.46 14.12
CA GLY A 170 -14.30 20.11 14.41
C GLY A 170 -15.08 18.99 13.73
N THR A 171 -16.01 19.30 12.82
CA THR A 171 -16.58 18.27 11.95
C THR A 171 -15.55 17.81 10.92
N VAL A 172 -15.76 16.61 10.37
CA VAL A 172 -14.89 16.04 9.34
C VAL A 172 -15.71 15.78 8.09
N THR A 173 -15.32 16.41 6.99
CA THR A 173 -15.91 16.27 5.67
C THR A 173 -14.95 15.56 4.71
N VAL A 174 -15.48 15.05 3.59
CA VAL A 174 -14.70 14.32 2.58
C VAL A 174 -14.69 15.11 1.28
N SER A 175 -13.50 15.46 0.79
CA SER A 175 -13.33 16.09 -0.51
C SER A 175 -13.74 15.12 -1.63
N PRO A 176 -14.76 15.46 -2.43
CA PRO A 176 -15.22 14.61 -3.52
C PRO A 176 -14.17 14.49 -4.64
N GLU A 177 -13.31 15.48 -4.80
CA GLU A 177 -12.27 15.52 -5.83
C GLU A 177 -11.10 14.59 -5.50
N LEU A 178 -10.65 14.59 -4.23
CA LEU A 178 -9.52 13.80 -3.77
C LEU A 178 -9.90 12.36 -3.42
N CYS A 179 -11.15 12.14 -2.98
CA CYS A 179 -11.61 10.80 -2.64
C CYS A 179 -11.81 9.95 -3.90
N ILE A 180 -11.02 8.87 -4.00
CA ILE A 180 -11.13 7.87 -5.07
C ILE A 180 -12.02 6.67 -4.69
N GLY A 181 -12.59 6.69 -3.48
CA GLY A 181 -13.50 5.64 -3.00
C GLY A 181 -12.83 4.28 -2.82
N ASP A 182 -11.55 4.26 -2.46
CA ASP A 182 -10.79 3.04 -2.27
C ASP A 182 -11.19 2.28 -0.99
N GLY A 183 -11.80 2.97 -0.03
CA GLY A 183 -12.46 2.37 1.13
C GLY A 183 -11.52 1.90 2.26
N SER A 184 -10.20 2.07 2.12
CA SER A 184 -9.23 1.67 3.15
C SER A 184 -9.44 2.38 4.50
N CYS A 185 -10.02 3.59 4.48
CA CYS A 185 -10.33 4.36 5.68
C CYS A 185 -11.51 3.81 6.50
N ILE A 186 -12.42 3.02 5.91
CA ILE A 186 -13.69 2.59 6.56
C ILE A 186 -13.41 1.82 7.86
N GLN A 187 -12.40 0.95 7.83
CA GLN A 187 -12.03 0.11 8.99
C GLN A 187 -11.35 0.88 10.13
N THR A 188 -10.97 2.15 9.91
CA THR A 188 -10.14 2.91 10.85
C THR A 188 -10.96 3.64 11.91
N CYS A 189 -12.23 3.91 11.64
CA CYS A 189 -13.11 4.64 12.55
C CYS A 189 -13.62 3.74 13.69
N PRO A 190 -13.29 4.02 14.98
CA PRO A 190 -13.71 3.17 16.09
C PRO A 190 -15.23 3.07 16.25
N VAL A 191 -15.94 4.16 15.97
CA VAL A 191 -17.40 4.27 16.05
C VAL A 191 -18.11 3.94 14.74
N LYS A 192 -17.37 3.50 13.71
CA LYS A 192 -17.89 3.09 12.40
C LYS A 192 -18.76 4.17 11.71
N ALA A 193 -18.36 5.44 11.84
CA ALA A 193 -19.04 6.57 11.22
C ALA A 193 -18.67 6.78 9.74
N ILE A 194 -17.68 6.06 9.21
CA ILE A 194 -17.24 6.17 7.81
C ILE A 194 -17.91 5.07 6.99
N GLY A 195 -18.62 5.46 5.93
CA GLY A 195 -19.31 4.54 5.02
C GLY A 195 -19.04 4.84 3.56
N LEU A 196 -19.37 3.89 2.67
CA LEU A 196 -19.43 4.16 1.24
C LEU A 196 -20.68 5.00 0.95
N ARG A 197 -20.48 6.14 0.30
CA ARG A 197 -21.59 6.96 -0.19
C ARG A 197 -22.33 6.20 -1.28
N LYS A 198 -23.65 6.10 -1.14
CA LYS A 198 -24.52 5.60 -2.21
C LYS A 198 -24.80 6.74 -3.18
N GLU A 199 -24.09 6.79 -4.30
CA GLU A 199 -24.51 7.67 -5.40
C GLU A 199 -25.68 7.02 -6.16
N SER A 200 -26.83 7.71 -6.20
CA SER A 200 -27.90 7.45 -7.16
C SER A 200 -27.39 7.85 -8.56
N ARG A 201 -27.62 6.99 -9.57
CA ARG A 201 -27.26 7.24 -10.98
C ARG A 201 -27.58 8.69 -11.39
N GLY A 202 -26.56 9.53 -11.49
CA GLY A 202 -26.67 10.88 -12.02
C GLY A 202 -26.68 10.82 -13.53
N GLY A 203 -27.85 11.03 -14.13
CA GLY A 203 -27.94 11.42 -15.52
C GLY A 203 -27.30 12.80 -15.72
N GLU A 204 -26.62 12.94 -16.86
CA GLU A 204 -26.57 14.10 -17.75
C GLU A 204 -26.44 15.51 -17.12
N GLN A 205 -25.31 16.17 -17.40
CA GLN A 205 -25.12 17.60 -17.72
C GLN A 205 -23.60 17.87 -17.78
N ALA A 206 -22.99 18.47 -18.81
CA ALA A 206 -23.48 19.25 -19.96
C ALA A 206 -22.66 18.94 -21.23
#